data_AF-A0A851JSN3-F1
#
_entry.id   AF-A0A851JSN3-F1
#
_cell.length_a   1.000
_cell.length_b   1.000
_cell.length_c   1.000
_cell.angle_alpha   90.00
_cell.angle_beta   90.00
_cell.angle_gamma   90.00
#
_symmetry.space_group_name_H-M   'P 1'
#
loop_
_entity.id
_entity.type
_entity.pdbx_description
1 polymer ?
#
loop_
_entity_poly.entity_id
_entity_poly.type
_entity_poly.pdbx_seq_one_letter_code
_entity_poly.pdbx_strand_id
1 'polypeptide(L)'
;GHGVVPSTTCSVGEELDMGYVVAGDTVTATLKIENTSSLTLPFSVQLESLSPTRDRDRQKIPSFLTSPLQRAEIVGTQNYNGFSVFSVSPTEGKIEAGTSQDFVVTFSPDHESLYYSDRLKVLLFGKQTAHEIHLKGAARDHPMFVEGGVPLDVPVESLAVTSPVAPQEALKGGKVPPLSLLLLLEYVEGSAEPARAEITVGAMQSPVLAAKQAVQFRLAGGAELPRAGFSLAGAQGALERGQRRRIGVSWLPPAELQVSWARPRRSGVLEGVTGVLAGCHTGVLAVSHRSPG
;
A
#
# COMPACT_ATOMS: atom_id res chain seq x y z
N GLY A 1 -43.59 23.73 14.25
CA GLY A 1 -43.14 22.38 13.85
C GLY A 1 -41.82 22.09 14.50
N HIS A 2 -41.57 20.84 14.89
CA HIS A 2 -40.26 20.40 15.38
C HIS A 2 -39.44 19.91 14.17
N GLY A 3 -38.23 20.44 14.00
CA GLY A 3 -37.30 19.95 12.98
C GLY A 3 -36.70 18.63 13.43
N VAL A 4 -36.67 17.64 12.52
CA VAL A 4 -35.97 16.37 12.75
C VAL A 4 -34.66 16.41 11.99
N VAL A 5 -33.56 16.11 12.68
CA VAL A 5 -32.21 16.08 12.08
C VAL A 5 -31.96 14.69 11.52
N PRO A 6 -31.54 14.54 10.25
CA PRO A 6 -31.13 13.24 9.72
C PRO A 6 -29.88 12.76 10.43
N SER A 7 -29.82 11.46 10.72
CA SER A 7 -28.71 10.84 11.42
C SER A 7 -28.50 9.42 10.91
N THR A 8 -27.23 9.06 10.71
CA THR A 8 -26.81 7.76 10.20
C THR A 8 -25.54 7.28 10.90
N THR A 9 -25.32 5.96 10.90
CA THR A 9 -24.05 5.35 11.30
C THR A 9 -23.54 4.44 10.20
N CYS A 10 -22.22 4.27 10.10
CA CYS A 10 -21.59 3.44 9.07
C CYS A 10 -20.80 2.30 9.72
N SER A 11 -20.84 1.11 9.12
CA SER A 11 -20.12 -0.08 9.60
C SER A 11 -18.61 0.02 9.42
N VAL A 12 -18.15 0.93 8.58
CA VAL A 12 -16.73 1.23 8.36
C VAL A 12 -16.42 2.64 8.85
N GLY A 13 -15.17 2.87 9.25
CA GLY A 13 -14.69 4.19 9.66
C GLY A 13 -14.46 5.11 8.47
N GLU A 14 -13.44 5.97 8.59
CA GLU A 14 -13.06 6.92 7.54
C GLU A 14 -12.28 6.28 6.39
N GLU A 15 -11.89 5.01 6.52
CA GLU A 15 -11.06 4.29 5.56
C GLU A 15 -11.59 2.87 5.34
N LEU A 16 -11.61 2.46 4.07
CA LEU A 16 -11.85 1.10 3.62
C LEU A 16 -10.68 0.67 2.72
N ASP A 17 -9.81 -0.17 3.28
CA ASP A 17 -8.69 -0.76 2.58
C ASP A 17 -9.08 -2.12 2.00
N MET A 18 -9.04 -2.24 0.68
CA MET A 18 -9.29 -3.47 -0.06
C MET A 18 -8.08 -4.42 -0.04
N GLY A 19 -6.94 -3.95 0.49
CA GLY A 19 -5.70 -4.71 0.61
C GLY A 19 -5.05 -4.98 -0.74
N TYR A 20 -4.26 -6.06 -0.76
CA TYR A 20 -3.51 -6.51 -1.93
C TYR A 20 -4.34 -7.48 -2.78
N VAL A 21 -4.47 -7.16 -4.06
CA VAL A 21 -5.21 -7.93 -5.08
C VAL A 21 -4.30 -8.25 -6.26
N VAL A 22 -4.55 -9.34 -6.97
CA VAL A 22 -3.82 -9.61 -8.22
C VAL A 22 -4.32 -8.65 -9.30
N ALA A 23 -3.42 -8.01 -10.06
CA ALA A 23 -3.83 -7.16 -11.16
C ALA A 23 -4.71 -7.94 -12.16
N GLY A 24 -5.83 -7.33 -12.57
CA GLY A 24 -6.87 -7.96 -13.40
C GLY A 24 -7.94 -8.72 -12.61
N ASP A 25 -7.73 -9.02 -11.33
CA ASP A 25 -8.77 -9.59 -10.47
C ASP A 25 -9.76 -8.51 -10.00
N THR A 26 -10.91 -8.96 -9.49
CA THR A 26 -11.90 -8.10 -8.88
C THR A 26 -12.27 -8.61 -7.50
N VAL A 27 -12.31 -7.71 -6.53
CA VAL A 27 -12.75 -7.99 -5.15
C VAL A 27 -13.83 -7.01 -4.74
N THR A 28 -14.66 -7.42 -3.78
CA THR A 28 -15.75 -6.61 -3.24
C THR A 28 -15.70 -6.54 -1.73
N ALA A 29 -16.16 -5.41 -1.20
CA ALA A 29 -16.38 -5.20 0.22
C ALA A 29 -17.75 -4.56 0.42
N THR A 30 -18.42 -4.93 1.50
CA THR A 30 -19.74 -4.38 1.84
C THR A 30 -19.59 -3.41 2.99
N LEU A 31 -20.04 -2.17 2.79
CA LEU A 31 -20.26 -1.20 3.86
C LEU A 31 -21.76 -1.07 4.10
N LYS A 32 -22.16 -0.92 5.36
CA LYS A 32 -23.54 -0.84 5.78
C LYS A 32 -23.79 0.50 6.45
N ILE A 33 -24.82 1.21 6.01
CA ILE A 33 -25.23 2.47 6.61
C ILE A 33 -26.60 2.28 7.25
N GLU A 34 -26.68 2.56 8.55
CA GLU A 34 -27.91 2.49 9.32
C GLU A 34 -28.50 3.88 9.51
N ASN A 35 -29.80 4.01 9.26
CA ASN A 35 -30.56 5.22 9.53
C ASN A 35 -31.10 5.20 10.95
N THR A 36 -30.47 6.01 11.81
CA THR A 36 -30.85 6.16 13.22
C THR A 36 -31.88 7.26 13.46
N SER A 37 -32.35 7.92 12.39
CA SER A 37 -33.38 8.94 12.44
C SER A 37 -34.79 8.37 12.18
N SER A 38 -35.80 9.16 12.50
CA SER A 38 -37.21 8.82 12.22
C SER A 38 -37.67 9.20 10.81
N LEU A 39 -36.77 9.67 9.94
CA LEU A 39 -37.08 10.10 8.58
C LEU A 39 -36.53 9.10 7.57
N THR A 40 -37.26 8.84 6.48
CA THR A 40 -36.68 8.14 5.32
C THR A 40 -35.67 9.05 4.63
N LEU A 41 -34.45 8.55 4.46
CA LEU A 41 -33.31 9.31 3.97
C LEU A 41 -33.03 8.95 2.50
N PRO A 42 -33.38 9.80 1.52
CA PRO A 42 -32.92 9.63 0.15
C PRO A 42 -31.41 9.84 0.11
N PHE A 43 -30.69 8.93 -0.55
CA PHE A 43 -29.24 8.98 -0.68
C PHE A 43 -28.79 9.02 -2.13
N SER A 44 -27.62 9.58 -2.35
CA SER A 44 -26.81 9.37 -3.55
C SER A 44 -25.35 9.17 -3.16
N VAL A 45 -24.61 8.40 -3.95
CA VAL A 45 -23.22 8.08 -3.73
C VAL A 45 -22.38 8.70 -4.84
N GLN A 46 -21.27 9.32 -4.45
CA GLN A 46 -20.31 9.95 -5.37
C GLN A 46 -18.92 9.42 -5.11
N LEU A 47 -18.17 9.22 -6.20
CA LEU A 47 -16.73 8.95 -6.19
C LEU A 47 -16.00 10.17 -6.73
N GLU A 48 -14.90 10.54 -6.09
CA GLU A 48 -14.12 11.72 -6.47
C GLU A 48 -13.43 11.54 -7.84
N SER A 49 -13.04 10.30 -8.19
CA SER A 49 -12.54 9.90 -9.51
C SER A 49 -13.50 10.20 -10.68
N LEU A 50 -14.80 10.25 -10.38
CA LEU A 50 -15.89 10.51 -11.34
C LEU A 50 -16.38 11.96 -11.28
N SER A 51 -15.76 12.82 -10.47
CA SER A 51 -16.20 14.20 -10.33
C SER A 51 -15.97 15.02 -11.61
N PRO A 52 -16.91 15.90 -12.00
CA PRO A 52 -16.72 16.78 -13.16
C PRO A 52 -15.59 17.79 -12.97
N THR A 53 -15.23 18.09 -11.71
CA THR A 53 -14.15 19.03 -11.37
C THR A 53 -12.78 18.40 -11.41
N ARG A 54 -12.69 17.07 -11.54
CA ARG A 54 -11.43 16.32 -11.52
C ARG A 54 -10.37 16.92 -12.42
N ASP A 55 -10.71 17.24 -13.68
CA ASP A 55 -9.72 17.73 -14.63
C ASP A 55 -9.15 19.10 -14.23
N ARG A 56 -9.93 19.94 -13.54
CA ARG A 56 -9.47 21.18 -12.93
C ARG A 56 -8.61 20.90 -11.69
N ASP A 57 -8.98 19.92 -10.88
CA ASP A 57 -8.24 19.56 -9.68
C ASP A 57 -6.87 18.93 -10.00
N ARG A 58 -6.76 18.20 -11.12
CA ARG A 58 -5.49 17.67 -11.65
C ARG A 58 -4.51 18.74 -12.15
N GLN A 59 -4.99 19.94 -12.47
CA GLN A 59 -4.12 21.06 -12.87
C GLN A 59 -3.47 21.76 -11.66
N LYS A 60 -3.88 21.42 -10.43
CA LYS A 60 -3.28 21.96 -9.21
C LYS A 60 -1.95 21.28 -8.94
N ILE A 61 -1.11 21.96 -8.14
CA ILE A 61 0.15 21.38 -7.66
C ILE A 61 -0.19 20.14 -6.81
N PRO A 62 0.40 18.96 -7.12
CA PRO A 62 0.21 17.75 -6.32
C PRO A 62 0.48 17.96 -4.84
N SER A 63 -0.36 17.38 -3.99
CA SER A 63 -0.32 17.56 -2.53
C SER A 63 1.01 17.12 -1.88
N PHE A 64 1.69 16.13 -2.47
CA PHE A 64 2.99 15.67 -1.98
C PHE A 64 4.09 16.72 -2.12
N LEU A 65 3.96 17.68 -3.05
CA LEU A 65 4.91 18.78 -3.21
C LEU A 65 4.68 19.89 -2.18
N THR A 66 3.46 19.99 -1.66
CA THR A 66 3.09 21.02 -0.68
C THR A 66 3.21 20.53 0.76
N SER A 67 3.11 19.23 1.00
CA SER A 67 3.30 18.63 2.33
C SER A 67 3.88 17.22 2.27
N PRO A 68 5.01 16.93 2.94
CA PRO A 68 5.56 15.58 3.06
C PRO A 68 4.62 14.60 3.80
N LEU A 69 3.67 15.13 4.58
CA LEU A 69 2.67 14.35 5.33
C LEU A 69 1.48 13.93 4.45
N GLN A 70 1.25 14.60 3.31
CA GLN A 70 0.20 14.28 2.34
C GLN A 70 0.83 13.66 1.10
N ARG A 71 1.47 12.50 1.29
CA ARG A 71 2.13 11.77 0.19
C ARG A 71 1.11 11.25 -0.83
N ALA A 72 -0.01 10.68 -0.40
CA ALA A 72 -0.99 10.09 -1.30
C ALA A 72 -2.06 11.11 -1.71
N GLU A 73 -2.41 11.12 -2.99
CA GLU A 73 -3.55 11.90 -3.50
C GLU A 73 -4.89 11.26 -3.09
N ILE A 74 -5.94 12.10 -3.03
CA ILE A 74 -7.30 11.66 -2.74
C ILE A 74 -7.77 10.65 -3.80
N VAL A 75 -7.44 10.93 -5.06
CA VAL A 75 -7.63 10.03 -6.19
C VAL A 75 -6.25 9.61 -6.64
N GLY A 76 -5.94 8.33 -6.46
CA GLY A 76 -4.65 7.76 -6.79
C GLY A 76 -4.62 7.21 -8.21
N THR A 77 -3.82 6.16 -8.41
CA THR A 77 -3.66 5.47 -9.69
C THR A 77 -5.02 5.11 -10.31
N GLN A 78 -5.14 5.25 -11.62
CA GLN A 78 -6.36 4.92 -12.38
C GLN A 78 -6.04 3.86 -13.42
N ASN A 79 -7.03 3.03 -13.77
CA ASN A 79 -6.87 1.99 -14.78
C ASN A 79 -6.46 2.59 -16.13
N TYR A 80 -5.61 1.87 -16.87
CA TYR A 80 -5.14 2.31 -18.19
C TYR A 80 -6.25 2.39 -19.23
N ASN A 81 -7.31 1.60 -19.04
CA ASN A 81 -8.51 1.66 -19.87
C ASN A 81 -9.38 2.92 -19.66
N GLY A 82 -9.05 3.76 -18.67
CA GLY A 82 -9.78 5.00 -18.36
C GLY A 82 -11.07 4.81 -17.56
N PHE A 83 -11.45 3.58 -17.20
CA PHE A 83 -12.54 3.31 -16.27
C PHE A 83 -12.07 3.51 -14.82
N SER A 84 -13.01 3.85 -13.93
CA SER A 84 -12.70 3.96 -12.50
C SER A 84 -12.31 2.59 -11.93
N VAL A 85 -11.29 2.59 -11.07
CA VAL A 85 -10.79 1.39 -10.39
C VAL A 85 -11.75 0.94 -9.30
N PHE A 86 -12.43 1.90 -8.66
CA PHE A 86 -13.46 1.66 -7.67
C PHE A 86 -14.84 1.93 -8.28
N SER A 87 -15.80 1.07 -7.96
CA SER A 87 -17.21 1.31 -8.22
C SER A 87 -18.04 0.94 -7.00
N VAL A 88 -19.24 1.52 -6.88
CA VAL A 88 -20.14 1.28 -5.75
C VAL A 88 -21.56 1.09 -6.24
N SER A 89 -22.28 0.16 -5.60
CA SER A 89 -23.68 -0.10 -5.85
C SER A 89 -24.45 -0.34 -4.53
N PRO A 90 -25.65 0.21 -4.34
CA PRO A 90 -26.35 1.13 -5.22
C PRO A 90 -25.78 2.56 -5.17
N THR A 91 -25.92 3.33 -6.25
CA THR A 91 -25.49 4.74 -6.33
C THR A 91 -26.56 5.73 -5.89
N GLU A 92 -27.82 5.33 -5.84
CA GLU A 92 -28.95 6.13 -5.39
C GLU A 92 -30.04 5.26 -4.78
N GLY A 93 -30.86 5.85 -3.91
CA GLY A 93 -31.96 5.13 -3.27
C GLY A 93 -32.50 5.84 -2.04
N LYS A 94 -33.12 5.08 -1.14
CA LYS A 94 -33.68 5.57 0.12
C LYS A 94 -33.39 4.56 1.23
N ILE A 95 -32.98 5.06 2.40
CA ILE A 95 -32.86 4.27 3.63
C ILE A 95 -34.07 4.60 4.49
N GLU A 96 -34.94 3.62 4.73
CA GLU A 96 -36.12 3.81 5.58
C GLU A 96 -35.72 4.09 7.05
N ALA A 97 -36.63 4.70 7.80
CA ALA A 97 -36.39 5.00 9.21
C ALA A 97 -36.11 3.71 10.01
N GLY A 98 -35.00 3.69 10.77
CA GLY A 98 -34.62 2.53 11.58
C GLY A 98 -34.11 1.31 10.79
N THR A 99 -33.89 1.43 9.48
CA THR A 99 -33.34 0.35 8.66
C THR A 99 -31.90 0.63 8.24
N SER A 100 -31.28 -0.34 7.57
CA SER A 100 -29.93 -0.19 7.04
C SER A 100 -29.87 -0.52 5.55
N GLN A 101 -28.92 0.10 4.86
CA GLN A 101 -28.62 -0.14 3.46
C GLN A 101 -27.19 -0.65 3.32
N ASP A 102 -27.04 -1.76 2.59
CA ASP A 102 -25.74 -2.28 2.20
C ASP A 102 -25.29 -1.65 0.87
N PHE A 103 -24.03 -1.24 0.82
CA PHE A 103 -23.35 -0.75 -0.37
C PHE A 103 -22.16 -1.65 -0.66
N VAL A 104 -22.10 -2.14 -1.89
CA VAL A 104 -21.02 -3.01 -2.36
C VAL A 104 -20.01 -2.14 -3.09
N VAL A 105 -18.83 -1.98 -2.49
CA VAL A 105 -17.67 -1.36 -3.12
C VAL A 105 -16.92 -2.46 -3.86
N THR A 106 -16.63 -2.23 -5.14
CA THR A 106 -15.90 -3.14 -6.02
C THR A 106 -14.58 -2.50 -6.39
N PHE A 107 -13.49 -3.26 -6.28
CA PHE A 107 -12.14 -2.86 -6.65
C PHE A 107 -11.63 -3.78 -7.77
N SER A 108 -11.30 -3.18 -8.92
CA SER A 108 -10.94 -3.90 -10.16
C SER A 108 -9.74 -3.24 -10.85
N PRO A 109 -8.53 -3.38 -10.29
CA PRO A 109 -7.30 -2.84 -10.88
C PRO A 109 -6.90 -3.60 -12.15
N ASP A 110 -6.45 -2.91 -13.20
CA ASP A 110 -6.00 -3.54 -14.46
C ASP A 110 -4.47 -3.66 -14.62
N HIS A 111 -3.69 -3.13 -13.67
CA HIS A 111 -2.24 -3.25 -13.62
C HIS A 111 -1.72 -3.21 -12.18
N GLU A 112 -0.43 -3.51 -12.00
CA GLU A 112 0.24 -3.39 -10.72
C GLU A 112 0.42 -1.93 -10.29
N SER A 113 -0.06 -1.59 -9.09
CA SER A 113 0.18 -0.31 -8.43
C SER A 113 -0.09 -0.42 -6.93
N LEU A 114 0.68 0.31 -6.11
CA LEU A 114 0.45 0.39 -4.66
C LEU A 114 -0.48 1.53 -4.25
N TYR A 115 -0.82 2.41 -5.18
CA TYR A 115 -1.39 3.73 -4.88
C TYR A 115 -2.79 3.90 -5.45
N TYR A 116 -3.58 2.82 -5.53
CA TYR A 116 -5.00 2.98 -5.81
C TYR A 116 -5.69 3.62 -4.63
N SER A 117 -6.28 4.79 -4.87
CA SER A 117 -7.12 5.47 -3.89
C SER A 117 -8.26 6.20 -4.57
N ASP A 118 -9.36 6.35 -3.86
CA ASP A 118 -10.49 7.21 -4.23
C ASP A 118 -11.21 7.66 -2.96
N ARG A 119 -12.16 8.59 -3.09
CA ARG A 119 -13.00 9.03 -1.99
C ARG A 119 -14.46 8.85 -2.31
N LEU A 120 -15.11 8.02 -1.51
CA LEU A 120 -16.54 7.76 -1.57
C LEU A 120 -17.28 8.70 -0.62
N LYS A 121 -18.29 9.39 -1.15
CA LYS A 121 -19.20 10.22 -0.36
C LYS A 121 -20.61 9.69 -0.47
N VAL A 122 -21.27 9.55 0.68
CA VAL A 122 -22.71 9.29 0.75
C VAL A 122 -23.40 10.59 1.10
N LEU A 123 -24.20 11.11 0.17
CA LEU A 123 -24.97 12.33 0.33
C LEU A 123 -26.42 11.99 0.66
N LEU A 124 -26.97 12.66 1.67
CA LEU A 124 -28.39 12.66 1.99
C LEU A 124 -29.07 13.86 1.34
N PHE A 125 -30.29 13.66 0.86
CA PHE A 125 -31.10 14.69 0.20
C PHE A 125 -30.36 15.39 -0.95
N GLY A 126 -29.39 14.71 -1.57
CA GLY A 126 -28.55 15.20 -2.66
C GLY A 126 -27.61 16.36 -2.30
N LYS A 127 -27.45 16.71 -1.02
CA LYS A 127 -26.67 17.89 -0.61
C LYS A 127 -25.83 17.69 0.65
N GLN A 128 -26.30 16.92 1.62
CA GLN A 128 -25.63 16.76 2.90
C GLN A 128 -24.72 15.54 2.87
N THR A 129 -23.39 15.72 2.93
CA THR A 129 -22.47 14.58 3.11
C THR A 129 -22.68 13.98 4.50
N ALA A 130 -23.15 12.74 4.55
CA ALA A 130 -23.31 11.98 5.80
C ALA A 130 -22.07 11.16 6.13
N HIS A 131 -21.45 10.56 5.11
CA HIS A 131 -20.23 9.76 5.26
C HIS A 131 -19.25 10.08 4.15
N GLU A 132 -17.98 10.15 4.53
CA GLU A 132 -16.84 10.28 3.62
C GLU A 132 -15.85 9.17 3.97
N ILE A 133 -15.53 8.33 2.99
CA ILE A 133 -14.75 7.11 3.18
C ILE A 133 -13.63 7.11 2.14
N HIS A 134 -12.39 7.06 2.61
CA HIS A 134 -11.22 6.88 1.77
C HIS A 134 -11.12 5.41 1.37
N LEU A 135 -11.18 5.16 0.07
CA LEU A 135 -10.97 3.85 -0.50
C LEU A 135 -9.48 3.70 -0.80
N LYS A 136 -8.89 2.58 -0.41
CA LYS A 136 -7.52 2.22 -0.74
C LYS A 136 -7.44 0.80 -1.26
N GLY A 137 -6.44 0.55 -2.08
CA GLY A 137 -6.10 -0.79 -2.53
C GLY A 137 -4.72 -0.82 -3.15
N ALA A 138 -4.17 -2.02 -3.24
CA ALA A 138 -2.93 -2.28 -3.96
C ALA A 138 -3.15 -3.47 -4.90
N ALA A 139 -2.53 -3.41 -6.07
CA ALA A 139 -2.50 -4.50 -7.02
C ALA A 139 -1.06 -4.94 -7.28
N ARG A 140 -0.86 -6.24 -7.43
CA ARG A 140 0.43 -6.83 -7.84
C ARG A 140 0.19 -7.84 -8.95
N ASP A 141 1.13 -7.98 -9.87
CA ASP A 141 1.05 -9.01 -10.92
C ASP A 141 1.33 -10.43 -10.37
N HIS A 142 1.91 -10.52 -9.18
CA HIS A 142 2.34 -11.77 -8.55
C HIS A 142 1.54 -12.05 -7.29
N PRO A 143 1.18 -13.31 -6.98
CA PRO A 143 0.31 -13.68 -5.84
C PRO A 143 0.92 -13.45 -4.45
N MET A 144 2.13 -12.88 -4.37
CA MET A 144 2.78 -12.49 -3.13
C MET A 144 3.08 -11.00 -3.13
N PHE A 145 3.06 -10.41 -1.93
CA PHE A 145 3.50 -9.05 -1.70
C PHE A 145 4.53 -9.00 -0.58
N VAL A 146 5.35 -7.95 -0.60
CA VAL A 146 6.23 -7.59 0.52
C VAL A 146 5.93 -6.14 0.88
N GLU A 147 5.72 -5.90 2.17
CA GLU A 147 5.47 -4.58 2.75
C GLU A 147 6.44 -4.30 3.90
N GLY A 148 6.65 -3.03 4.20
CA GLY A 148 7.59 -2.55 5.22
C GLY A 148 8.75 -1.77 4.63
N GLY A 149 9.57 -1.20 5.51
CA GLY A 149 10.61 -0.27 5.12
C GLY A 149 10.11 1.13 4.78
N VAL A 150 11.00 1.92 4.21
CA VAL A 150 10.79 3.29 3.74
C VAL A 150 10.41 3.23 2.26
N PRO A 151 9.25 3.77 1.86
CA PRO A 151 8.86 3.87 0.46
C PRO A 151 9.89 4.65 -0.35
N LEU A 152 10.50 3.98 -1.34
CA LEU A 152 11.49 4.56 -2.25
C LEU A 152 10.86 5.17 -3.50
N ASP A 153 9.58 4.88 -3.71
CA ASP A 153 8.77 5.27 -4.85
C ASP A 153 7.94 6.54 -4.56
N VAL A 154 7.58 7.22 -5.65
CA VAL A 154 6.69 8.37 -5.58
C VAL A 154 5.26 7.83 -5.50
N PRO A 155 4.44 8.31 -4.55
CA PRO A 155 3.04 7.89 -4.36
C PRO A 155 2.08 8.37 -5.47
N VAL A 156 2.63 8.75 -6.63
CA VAL A 156 1.91 9.24 -7.80
C VAL A 156 2.52 8.57 -9.02
N GLU A 157 1.68 7.85 -9.77
CA GLU A 157 2.06 7.37 -11.09
C GLU A 157 1.90 8.50 -12.10
N SER A 158 3.02 8.87 -12.73
CA SER A 158 3.00 9.87 -13.79
C SER A 158 2.38 9.26 -15.04
N LEU A 159 1.26 9.82 -15.53
CA LEU A 159 0.66 9.46 -16.84
C LEU A 159 1.56 9.82 -18.04
N ALA A 160 2.79 10.28 -17.82
CA ALA A 160 3.78 10.21 -18.87
C ALA A 160 3.80 8.75 -19.33
N VAL A 161 3.37 8.52 -20.57
CA VAL A 161 3.72 7.32 -21.31
C VAL A 161 5.25 7.35 -21.39
N THR A 162 5.92 6.92 -20.32
CA THR A 162 7.09 6.10 -20.53
C THR A 162 6.51 4.98 -21.37
N SER A 163 6.77 5.03 -22.68
CA SER A 163 6.55 3.90 -23.55
C SER A 163 6.85 2.64 -22.73
N PRO A 164 6.05 1.58 -22.80
CA PRO A 164 6.46 0.30 -22.27
C PRO A 164 7.62 -0.22 -23.14
N VAL A 165 8.73 0.52 -23.19
CA VAL A 165 10.05 -0.03 -23.15
C VAL A 165 10.24 -0.62 -21.74
N ALA A 166 9.39 -1.61 -21.40
CA ALA A 166 10.01 -2.86 -21.05
C ALA A 166 11.04 -3.08 -22.15
N PRO A 167 12.34 -3.21 -21.88
CA PRO A 167 13.25 -3.64 -22.92
C PRO A 167 12.59 -4.89 -23.51
N GLN A 168 12.04 -4.80 -24.72
CA GLN A 168 11.34 -5.92 -25.33
C GLN A 168 12.34 -7.05 -25.60
N GLU A 169 13.64 -6.74 -25.44
CA GLU A 169 14.77 -7.64 -25.37
C GLU A 169 14.93 -8.36 -24.01
N ALA A 170 14.41 -7.82 -22.89
CA ALA A 170 14.45 -8.47 -21.57
C ALA A 170 13.36 -9.54 -21.39
N LEU A 171 12.29 -9.53 -22.21
CA LEU A 171 11.31 -10.62 -22.27
C LEU A 171 11.85 -11.87 -22.99
N LYS A 172 12.99 -11.78 -23.69
CA LYS A 172 13.75 -12.97 -24.10
C LYS A 172 14.54 -13.62 -22.95
N GLY A 173 14.54 -13.02 -21.76
CA GLY A 173 15.27 -13.48 -20.58
C GLY A 173 14.48 -13.53 -19.27
N GLY A 174 13.14 -13.43 -19.29
CA GLY A 174 12.28 -13.70 -18.12
C GLY A 174 12.63 -12.94 -16.83
N LYS A 175 13.23 -11.76 -16.91
CA LYS A 175 13.76 -11.05 -15.73
C LYS A 175 12.80 -9.95 -15.29
N VAL A 176 11.96 -10.26 -14.31
CA VAL A 176 11.08 -9.29 -13.61
C VAL A 176 11.95 -8.22 -12.92
N PRO A 177 11.63 -6.91 -13.04
CA PRO A 177 12.35 -5.87 -12.34
C PRO A 177 12.29 -6.09 -10.81
N PRO A 178 13.38 -5.80 -10.10
CA PRO A 178 13.48 -6.13 -8.70
C PRO A 178 12.65 -5.23 -7.77
N LEU A 179 11.99 -5.82 -6.76
CA LEU A 179 11.31 -5.07 -5.70
C LEU A 179 12.33 -4.60 -4.66
N SER A 180 12.68 -3.32 -4.69
CA SER A 180 13.61 -2.72 -3.76
C SER A 180 12.90 -2.09 -2.55
N LEU A 181 13.27 -2.53 -1.35
CA LEU A 181 12.80 -1.96 -0.09
C LEU A 181 13.98 -1.39 0.69
N LEU A 182 13.87 -0.13 1.12
CA LEU A 182 14.85 0.50 2.01
C LEU A 182 14.45 0.23 3.47
N LEU A 183 15.32 -0.37 4.27
CA LEU A 183 15.09 -0.47 5.72
C LEU A 183 16.01 0.47 6.47
N LEU A 184 15.44 1.28 7.34
CA LEU A 184 16.18 2.12 8.28
C LEU A 184 16.36 1.36 9.60
N LEU A 185 17.61 1.16 10.03
CA LEU A 185 17.95 0.50 11.29
C LEU A 185 18.72 1.49 12.17
N GLU A 186 18.23 1.71 13.39
CA GLU A 186 18.87 2.60 14.37
C GLU A 186 19.68 1.78 15.38
N TYR A 187 20.97 2.11 15.50
CA TYR A 187 21.91 1.45 16.42
C TYR A 187 22.51 2.47 17.38
N VAL A 188 22.64 2.08 18.65
CA VAL A 188 23.33 2.87 19.67
C VAL A 188 24.75 2.36 19.82
N GLU A 189 25.73 3.24 19.66
CA GLU A 189 27.14 2.92 19.76
C GLU A 189 27.50 2.27 21.11
N GLY A 190 28.29 1.19 21.08
CA GLY A 190 28.69 0.44 22.27
C GLY A 190 27.63 -0.50 22.82
N SER A 191 26.42 -0.52 22.24
CA SER A 191 25.37 -1.46 22.62
C SER A 191 25.68 -2.87 22.13
N ALA A 192 25.45 -3.86 22.99
CA ALA A 192 25.45 -5.28 22.60
C ALA A 192 24.15 -5.69 21.88
N GLU A 193 23.11 -4.87 21.95
CA GLU A 193 21.83 -5.15 21.29
C GLU A 193 21.88 -4.79 19.80
N PRO A 194 21.43 -5.69 18.90
CA PRO A 194 21.39 -5.41 17.47
C PRO A 194 20.28 -4.40 17.15
N ALA A 195 20.52 -3.57 16.14
CA ALA A 195 19.46 -2.76 15.53
C ALA A 195 18.46 -3.67 14.82
N ARG A 196 17.17 -3.33 14.86
CA ARG A 196 16.09 -4.19 14.34
C ARG A 196 15.18 -3.43 13.38
N ALA A 197 14.73 -4.12 12.34
CA ALA A 197 13.64 -3.71 11.47
C ALA A 197 12.76 -4.92 11.15
N GLU A 198 11.52 -4.68 10.70
CA GLU A 198 10.61 -5.75 10.28
C GLU A 198 10.11 -5.48 8.86
N ILE A 199 9.98 -6.56 8.10
CA ILE A 199 9.23 -6.58 6.84
C ILE A 199 8.16 -7.66 6.94
N THR A 200 7.09 -7.51 6.17
CA THR A 200 6.02 -8.50 6.10
C THR A 200 5.93 -9.04 4.69
N VAL A 201 5.92 -10.37 4.58
CA VAL A 201 5.62 -11.07 3.34
C VAL A 201 4.20 -11.61 3.46
N GLY A 202 3.38 -11.43 2.43
CA GLY A 202 2.03 -11.95 2.42
C GLY A 202 1.68 -12.66 1.12
N ALA A 203 0.77 -13.63 1.21
CA ALA A 203 0.14 -14.27 0.06
C ALA A 203 -1.26 -13.67 -0.13
N MET A 204 -1.53 -13.15 -1.32
CA MET A 204 -2.81 -12.50 -1.61
C MET A 204 -3.97 -13.49 -1.66
N GLN A 205 -5.16 -12.99 -1.36
CA GLN A 205 -6.40 -13.74 -1.48
C GLN A 205 -7.02 -13.44 -2.85
N SER A 206 -6.85 -14.35 -3.80
CA SER A 206 -7.51 -14.28 -5.12
C SER A 206 -8.63 -15.33 -5.20
N PRO A 207 -9.85 -14.93 -5.64
CA PRO A 207 -10.96 -15.86 -5.90
C PRO A 207 -10.75 -16.67 -7.21
N VAL A 208 -9.86 -16.23 -8.10
CA VAL A 208 -9.61 -16.86 -9.42
C VAL A 208 -8.62 -18.03 -9.31
N LEU A 209 -7.72 -17.98 -8.34
CA LEU A 209 -6.71 -19.03 -8.15
C LEU A 209 -7.30 -20.21 -7.34
N ALA A 210 -6.89 -21.46 -7.59
CA ALA A 210 -7.41 -22.63 -6.85
C ALA A 210 -6.90 -22.68 -5.39
N ALA A 211 -7.78 -22.88 -4.40
CA ALA A 211 -7.55 -22.64 -2.96
C ALA A 211 -6.47 -23.48 -2.24
N LYS A 212 -5.76 -24.41 -2.90
CA LYS A 212 -4.93 -25.44 -2.23
C LYS A 212 -3.41 -25.27 -2.37
N GLN A 213 -2.92 -24.24 -3.03
CA GLN A 213 -1.48 -24.12 -3.28
C GLN A 213 -0.85 -23.08 -2.35
N ALA A 214 -0.12 -23.59 -1.35
CA ALA A 214 0.76 -22.77 -0.52
C ALA A 214 1.86 -22.16 -1.39
N VAL A 215 2.11 -20.85 -1.21
CA VAL A 215 3.19 -20.16 -1.92
C VAL A 215 4.44 -20.19 -1.06
N GLN A 216 5.54 -20.66 -1.64
CA GLN A 216 6.84 -20.68 -0.98
C GLN A 216 7.55 -19.34 -1.19
N PHE A 217 8.14 -18.82 -0.12
CA PHE A 217 8.97 -17.63 -0.17
C PHE A 217 10.36 -17.93 0.39
N ARG A 218 11.37 -17.27 -0.17
CA ARG A 218 12.74 -17.31 0.34
C ARG A 218 13.42 -15.96 0.18
N LEU A 219 13.87 -15.44 1.31
CA LEU A 219 14.75 -14.30 1.42
C LEU A 219 16.17 -14.83 1.59
N ALA A 220 17.04 -14.53 0.63
CA ALA A 220 18.44 -14.90 0.69
C ALA A 220 19.31 -13.64 0.69
N GLY A 221 20.39 -13.69 1.46
CA GLY A 221 21.56 -12.87 1.21
C GLY A 221 22.66 -13.82 0.75
N GLY A 222 23.53 -13.38 -0.15
CA GLY A 222 24.79 -14.08 -0.35
C GLY A 222 25.61 -14.10 0.95
N ALA A 223 26.79 -14.72 0.92
CA ALA A 223 27.71 -14.73 2.07
C ALA A 223 28.07 -13.30 2.58
N GLU A 224 27.83 -12.28 1.75
CA GLU A 224 28.01 -10.87 2.07
C GLU A 224 27.07 -10.33 3.15
N LEU A 225 25.84 -10.87 3.27
CA LEU A 225 24.86 -10.35 4.22
C LEU A 225 25.27 -10.63 5.69
N PRO A 226 25.66 -11.87 6.07
CA PRO A 226 26.26 -12.14 7.37
C PRO A 226 27.61 -11.43 7.57
N ARG A 227 28.46 -11.31 6.54
CA ARG A 227 29.75 -10.59 6.62
C ARG A 227 29.57 -9.11 6.97
N ALA A 228 28.51 -8.49 6.47
CA ALA A 228 28.14 -7.11 6.78
C ALA A 228 27.42 -6.94 8.13
N GLY A 229 27.25 -8.01 8.91
CA GLY A 229 26.64 -7.97 10.24
C GLY A 229 25.12 -8.09 10.26
N PHE A 230 24.49 -8.46 9.14
CA PHE A 230 23.04 -8.64 9.06
C PHE A 230 22.61 -10.08 9.31
N SER A 231 21.44 -10.24 9.91
CA SER A 231 20.77 -11.51 10.09
C SER A 231 19.27 -11.38 9.81
N LEU A 232 18.68 -12.45 9.28
CA LEU A 232 17.26 -12.52 8.93
C LEU A 232 16.59 -13.62 9.75
N ALA A 233 15.54 -13.28 10.48
CA ALA A 233 14.73 -14.21 11.24
C ALA A 233 13.48 -14.61 10.45
N GLY A 234 13.33 -15.90 10.16
CA GLY A 234 12.16 -16.42 9.42
C GLY A 234 12.26 -16.30 7.90
N ALA A 235 13.48 -16.14 7.36
CA ALA A 235 13.77 -15.82 5.96
C ALA A 235 13.22 -16.80 4.90
N GLN A 236 12.60 -17.92 5.28
CA GLN A 236 11.96 -18.83 4.32
C GLN A 236 10.73 -19.50 4.93
N GLY A 237 9.80 -19.92 4.07
CA GLY A 237 8.67 -20.74 4.46
C GLY A 237 7.55 -20.74 3.42
N ALA A 238 6.43 -21.34 3.81
CA ALA A 238 5.21 -21.40 3.04
C ALA A 238 4.16 -20.45 3.61
N LEU A 239 3.37 -19.84 2.76
CA LEU A 239 2.19 -19.07 3.12
C LEU A 239 0.97 -19.62 2.41
N GLU A 240 -0.10 -19.88 3.17
CA GLU A 240 -1.42 -20.06 2.59
C GLU A 240 -2.01 -18.70 2.21
N ARG A 241 -3.02 -18.68 1.35
CA ARG A 241 -3.64 -17.43 0.91
C ARG A 241 -4.24 -16.63 2.05
N GLY A 242 -4.08 -15.31 1.98
CA GLY A 242 -4.48 -14.37 3.03
C GLY A 242 -3.52 -14.35 4.22
N GLN A 243 -2.57 -15.29 4.31
CA GLN A 243 -1.58 -15.27 5.39
C GLN A 243 -0.51 -14.23 5.15
N ARG A 244 -0.05 -13.66 6.27
CA ARG A 244 1.07 -12.75 6.34
C ARG A 244 2.08 -13.29 7.34
N ARG A 245 3.36 -13.07 7.08
CA ARG A 245 4.44 -13.45 7.97
C ARG A 245 5.44 -12.32 8.09
N ARG A 246 5.74 -11.97 9.33
CA ARG A 246 6.77 -11.00 9.68
C ARG A 246 8.14 -11.66 9.62
N ILE A 247 9.07 -10.96 9.00
CA ILE A 247 10.48 -11.33 8.89
C ILE A 247 11.26 -10.27 9.65
N GLY A 248 11.99 -10.71 10.67
CA GLY A 248 12.87 -9.82 11.43
C GLY A 248 14.17 -9.61 10.69
N VAL A 249 14.59 -8.35 10.55
CA VAL A 249 15.92 -7.98 10.08
C VAL A 249 16.67 -7.43 11.28
N SER A 250 17.88 -7.93 11.50
CA SER A 250 18.73 -7.46 12.60
C SER A 250 20.12 -7.16 12.09
N TRP A 251 20.70 -6.07 12.57
CA TRP A 251 22.04 -5.64 12.23
C TRP A 251 22.86 -5.39 13.48
N LEU A 252 24.05 -5.98 13.52
CA LEU A 252 25.06 -5.71 14.53
C LEU A 252 26.36 -5.36 13.79
N PRO A 253 26.95 -4.18 14.01
CA PRO A 253 28.16 -3.79 13.31
C PRO A 253 29.31 -4.77 13.61
N PRO A 254 29.99 -5.30 12.57
CA PRO A 254 31.20 -6.10 12.74
C PRO A 254 32.27 -5.33 13.52
N ALA A 255 33.10 -6.06 14.29
CA ALA A 255 34.17 -5.47 15.12
C ALA A 255 35.12 -4.55 14.32
N GLU A 256 35.32 -4.81 13.04
CA GLU A 256 36.17 -4.02 12.13
C GLU A 256 35.61 -2.61 11.86
N LEU A 257 34.28 -2.48 11.84
CA LEU A 257 33.58 -1.18 11.71
C LEU A 257 33.51 -0.42 13.03
N GLN A 258 33.62 -1.11 14.17
CA GLN A 258 33.66 -0.48 15.49
C GLN A 258 35.00 0.23 15.75
N VAL A 259 36.09 -0.22 15.14
CA VAL A 259 37.44 0.38 15.29
C VAL A 259 37.62 1.63 14.42
N SER A 260 36.92 1.74 13.28
CA SER A 260 37.06 2.87 12.35
C SER A 260 36.34 4.15 12.82
N TRP A 261 35.43 4.04 13.78
CA TRP A 261 34.71 5.16 14.37
C TRP A 261 35.52 5.94 15.42
N ALA A 262 36.60 5.36 15.97
CA ALA A 262 37.49 6.01 16.93
C ALA A 262 38.41 7.10 16.32
N ARG A 263 38.27 7.43 15.02
CA ARG A 263 38.97 8.57 14.39
C ARG A 263 37.97 9.66 13.99
N PRO A 264 38.18 10.93 14.40
CA PRO A 264 37.19 11.95 14.18
C PRO A 264 37.14 12.34 12.69
N ARG A 265 35.90 12.49 12.22
CA ARG A 265 35.46 13.03 10.92
C ARG A 265 35.61 12.11 9.72
N ARG A 266 34.49 11.48 9.35
CA ARG A 266 33.91 11.45 8.00
C ARG A 266 32.44 11.05 8.14
N SER A 267 31.52 11.93 7.74
CA SER A 267 30.15 11.55 7.38
C SER A 267 30.26 10.59 6.20
N GLY A 268 30.10 9.29 6.47
CA GLY A 268 30.12 8.25 5.45
C GLY A 268 28.73 7.66 5.28
N VAL A 269 28.14 7.86 4.10
CA VAL A 269 27.08 6.99 3.61
C VAL A 269 27.76 5.65 3.32
N LEU A 270 27.39 4.58 4.01
CA LEU A 270 27.74 3.23 3.58
C LEU A 270 26.84 2.90 2.38
N GLU A 271 27.29 3.26 1.18
CA GLU A 271 26.69 2.77 -0.05
C GLU A 271 26.87 1.26 -0.16
N GLY A 272 25.76 0.53 -0.31
CA GLY A 272 25.71 -0.77 -0.96
C GLY A 272 25.95 -1.99 -0.09
N VAL A 273 24.88 -2.50 0.55
CA VAL A 273 24.75 -3.94 0.81
C VAL A 273 23.51 -4.45 0.06
N THR A 274 23.76 -5.08 -1.09
CA THR A 274 22.73 -5.63 -1.97
C THR A 274 22.33 -7.03 -1.51
N GLY A 275 21.07 -7.22 -1.09
CA GLY A 275 20.51 -8.52 -0.71
C GLY A 275 19.63 -9.08 -1.83
N VAL A 276 19.78 -10.37 -2.16
CA VAL A 276 19.07 -11.03 -3.27
C VAL A 276 17.97 -11.95 -2.73
N LEU A 277 16.73 -11.46 -2.64
CA LEU A 277 15.59 -12.32 -2.32
C LEU A 277 15.31 -13.23 -3.53
N ALA A 278 15.25 -14.55 -3.31
CA ALA A 278 15.04 -15.50 -4.39
C ALA A 278 13.53 -15.70 -4.57
N GLY A 279 12.96 -15.10 -5.61
CA GLY A 279 11.54 -15.17 -5.95
C GLY A 279 10.94 -13.84 -6.41
N CYS A 280 11.52 -12.72 -5.97
CA CYS A 280 11.34 -11.37 -6.49
C CYS A 280 12.71 -10.70 -6.34
N HIS A 281 13.40 -10.39 -7.43
CA HIS A 281 14.81 -9.99 -7.36
C HIS A 281 15.01 -8.63 -6.63
N THR A 282 16.25 -8.41 -6.17
CA THR A 282 16.95 -7.22 -5.62
C THR A 282 16.25 -6.27 -4.61
N GLY A 283 16.61 -6.40 -3.33
CA GLY A 283 16.37 -5.40 -2.26
C GLY A 283 17.64 -4.60 -1.94
N VAL A 284 17.51 -3.27 -1.74
CA VAL A 284 18.60 -2.37 -1.34
C VAL A 284 18.44 -1.98 0.12
N LEU A 285 19.32 -2.47 0.99
CA LEU A 285 19.32 -2.13 2.42
C LEU A 285 20.23 -0.92 2.65
N ALA A 286 19.70 0.21 3.14
CA ALA A 286 20.52 1.37 3.51
C ALA A 286 20.33 1.74 4.99
N VAL A 287 21.42 1.66 5.74
CA VAL A 287 21.47 1.99 7.17
C VAL A 287 21.79 3.49 7.29
N SER A 288 20.99 4.24 8.04
CA SER A 288 21.29 5.64 8.39
C SER A 288 21.56 5.77 9.88
N HIS A 289 22.61 6.53 10.21
CA HIS A 289 23.11 6.74 11.56
C HIS A 289 22.64 8.10 12.09
N ARG A 290 22.16 8.14 13.34
CA ARG A 290 21.87 9.40 14.05
C ARG A 290 22.60 9.40 15.39
N SER A 291 23.58 10.29 15.55
CA SER A 291 24.29 10.46 16.82
C SER A 291 23.35 11.03 17.89
N PRO A 292 23.46 10.60 19.17
CA PRO A 292 22.86 11.35 20.27
C PRO A 292 23.58 12.70 20.40
N GLY A 293 22.78 13.76 20.57
CA GLY A 293 23.27 15.11 20.89
C GLY A 293 23.65 15.26 22.35
#